data_AF-A0A4P9ZIX7-F1
#
_entry.id   AF-A0A4P9ZIX7-F1
#
_cell.length_a   1.000
_cell.length_b   1.000
_cell.length_c   1.000
_cell.angle_alpha   90.00
_cell.angle_beta   90.00
_cell.angle_gamma   90.00
#
_symmetry.space_group_name_H-M   'P 1'
#
loop_
_entity.id
_entity.type
_entity.pdbx_description
1 polymer ?
#
loop_
_entity_poly.entity_id
_entity_poly.type
_entity_poly.pdbx_seq_one_letter_code
_entity_poly.pdbx_strand_id
1 'polypeptide(L)'
;MSTPSDNEDKTSDTPLTLQEFLVVSELLLVIVRSKHEVLMVDPLAAPDSLDAELGKHRTDMIAACLALLQCGWQDGSLINGLLDIVDSTCYDPNDEITNAAIRLLVALHHMLIQHDRTRLGILSDNLILGELARRPESSRTFGECFVFLLNREGEPYPANVYNIAIKFMCVELLWSILQSPPLSNYFYDNDRNVLVDILLQNIADLADDTDQVRALCLNTLGALICYTEYRQRPHKLSQVRRLLRELLNTGRVSSDFHLLARKVLGDCTEALAEASRHDAPSRA
;
A
#
# COMPACT_ATOMS: atom_id res chain seq x y z
N MET A 1 25.35 26.42 -50.40
CA MET A 1 24.54 26.81 -49.24
C MET A 1 23.94 25.54 -48.66
N SER A 2 24.19 25.30 -47.38
CA SER A 2 23.36 24.58 -46.40
C SER A 2 24.29 23.93 -45.38
N THR A 3 24.35 24.59 -44.22
CA THR A 3 24.90 24.11 -42.95
C THR A 3 24.13 22.87 -42.46
N PRO A 4 24.76 21.94 -41.72
CA PRO A 4 24.01 21.02 -40.88
C PRO A 4 23.57 21.78 -39.63
N SER A 5 22.26 21.85 -39.37
CA SER A 5 21.74 22.34 -38.09
C SER A 5 21.89 21.25 -37.04
N ASP A 6 22.36 21.67 -35.87
CA ASP A 6 22.35 20.92 -34.62
C ASP A 6 20.96 20.31 -34.37
N ASN A 7 20.89 18.97 -34.36
CA ASN A 7 19.81 18.27 -33.67
C ASN A 7 20.26 18.09 -32.22
N GLU A 8 19.95 19.11 -31.41
CA GLU A 8 19.85 18.94 -29.97
C GLU A 8 18.84 17.84 -29.67
N ASP A 9 19.33 16.78 -29.04
CA ASP A 9 18.57 15.75 -28.37
C ASP A 9 17.78 16.41 -27.22
N LYS A 10 16.54 16.83 -27.52
CA LYS A 10 15.60 17.32 -26.51
C LYS A 10 15.04 16.12 -25.77
N THR A 11 15.80 15.62 -24.79
CA THR A 11 15.26 14.94 -23.62
C THR A 11 14.28 15.91 -22.95
N SER A 12 12.98 15.71 -23.18
CA SER A 12 11.95 16.52 -22.56
C SER A 12 11.86 16.18 -21.07
N ASP A 13 12.64 16.89 -20.26
CA ASP A 13 12.41 17.11 -18.83
C ASP A 13 11.05 17.80 -18.68
N THR A 14 9.97 17.02 -18.62
CA THR A 14 8.71 17.53 -18.11
C THR A 14 8.64 17.22 -16.62
N PRO A 15 8.60 18.25 -15.75
CA PRO A 15 8.50 18.05 -14.30
C PRO A 15 7.20 17.30 -13.95
N LEU A 16 7.18 16.70 -12.74
CA LEU A 16 5.96 16.15 -12.10
C LEU A 16 4.78 17.07 -12.39
N THR A 17 3.63 16.50 -12.76
CA THR A 17 2.45 17.34 -12.96
C THR A 17 2.13 18.03 -11.64
N LEU A 18 1.61 19.26 -11.69
CA LEU A 18 1.27 20.03 -10.49
C LEU A 18 0.41 19.20 -9.52
N GLN A 19 -0.45 18.33 -10.07
CA GLN A 19 -1.35 17.46 -9.32
C GLN A 19 -0.62 16.32 -8.59
N GLU A 20 0.40 15.71 -9.20
CA GLU A 20 1.23 14.67 -8.57
C GLU A 20 2.15 15.25 -7.48
N PHE A 21 2.75 16.42 -7.75
CA PHE A 21 3.52 17.15 -6.75
C PHE A 21 2.63 17.55 -5.56
N LEU A 22 1.39 17.97 -5.81
CA LEU A 22 0.43 18.29 -4.76
C LEU A 22 0.01 17.06 -3.94
N VAL A 23 -0.10 15.86 -4.53
CA VAL A 23 -0.44 14.64 -3.79
C VAL A 23 0.72 14.17 -2.91
N VAL A 24 1.95 14.16 -3.42
CA VAL A 24 3.15 13.81 -2.64
C VAL A 24 3.42 14.86 -1.56
N SER A 25 3.24 16.14 -1.89
CA SER A 25 3.34 17.25 -0.94
C SER A 25 2.23 17.18 0.10
N GLU A 26 0.99 16.87 -0.24
CA GLU A 26 -0.11 16.70 0.73
C GLU A 26 0.09 15.47 1.61
N LEU A 27 0.64 14.36 1.09
CA LEU A 27 0.97 13.18 1.89
C LEU A 27 2.12 13.45 2.87
N LEU A 28 3.17 14.15 2.42
CA LEU A 28 4.24 14.65 3.28
C LEU A 28 3.73 15.70 4.27
N LEU A 29 2.81 16.58 3.86
CA LEU A 29 2.18 17.57 4.72
C LEU A 29 1.22 16.93 5.72
N VAL A 30 0.56 15.83 5.40
CA VAL A 30 -0.26 15.06 6.36
C VAL A 30 0.63 14.36 7.37
N ILE A 31 1.80 13.84 6.96
CA ILE A 31 2.84 13.33 7.87
C ILE A 31 3.38 14.44 8.80
N VAL A 32 3.54 15.66 8.27
CA VAL A 32 3.96 16.84 9.04
C VAL A 32 2.82 17.43 9.90
N ARG A 33 1.55 17.30 9.48
CA ARG A 33 0.35 17.81 10.15
C ARG A 33 -0.24 16.84 11.17
N SER A 34 0.03 15.53 11.08
CA SER A 34 -0.51 14.56 12.04
C SER A 34 0.03 14.72 13.47
N LYS A 35 1.11 15.51 13.67
CA LYS A 35 1.56 15.98 14.99
C LYS A 35 0.91 17.29 15.47
N HIS A 36 -0.03 17.87 14.72
CA HIS A 36 -0.62 19.18 15.03
C HIS A 36 -1.70 19.15 16.13
N GLU A 37 -2.13 17.98 16.62
CA GLU A 37 -3.06 17.91 17.77
C GLU A 37 -2.39 18.19 19.13
N VAL A 38 -1.05 18.19 19.21
CA VAL A 38 -0.31 18.58 20.42
C VAL A 38 -0.08 20.10 20.53
N LEU A 39 -0.39 20.87 19.48
CA LEU A 39 -0.08 22.30 19.37
C LEU A 39 -1.32 23.20 19.55
N MET A 40 -2.10 22.96 20.60
CA MET A 40 -2.81 24.04 21.28
C MET A 40 -1.93 24.56 22.43
N VAL A 41 -0.80 25.16 22.06
CA VAL A 41 -0.06 26.04 22.98
C VAL A 41 -0.23 27.45 22.46
N ASP A 42 -0.78 28.28 23.34
CA ASP A 42 -1.10 29.68 23.15
C ASP A 42 0.02 30.44 22.41
N PRO A 43 -0.26 31.14 21.30
CA PRO A 43 0.71 31.92 20.52
C PRO A 43 1.44 33.03 21.31
N LEU A 44 1.10 33.24 22.58
CA LEU A 44 1.68 34.26 23.46
C LEU A 44 2.72 33.71 24.46
N ALA A 45 3.00 32.40 24.48
CA ALA A 45 4.05 31.84 25.34
C ALA A 45 5.43 31.94 24.65
N ALA A 46 6.44 32.45 25.38
CA ALA A 46 7.80 32.62 24.88
C ALA A 46 8.45 31.25 24.54
N PRO A 47 9.30 31.18 23.50
CA PRO A 47 9.81 29.91 22.99
C PRO A 47 10.84 29.30 23.95
N ASP A 48 10.47 28.18 24.58
CA ASP A 48 11.40 27.30 25.29
C ASP A 48 12.23 26.51 24.27
N SER A 49 13.47 26.14 24.64
CA SER A 49 14.50 25.55 23.75
C SER A 49 14.08 24.29 22.99
N LEU A 50 12.98 23.65 23.39
CA LEU A 50 12.39 22.47 22.74
C LEU A 50 11.70 22.81 21.40
N ASP A 51 11.12 24.01 21.28
CA ASP A 51 10.44 24.47 20.05
C ASP A 51 11.44 24.77 18.93
N ALA A 52 12.65 25.20 19.29
CA ALA A 52 13.74 25.41 18.34
C ALA A 52 14.31 24.08 17.81
N GLU A 53 14.39 23.04 18.64
CA GLU A 53 14.77 21.68 18.22
C GLU A 53 13.69 21.03 17.34
N LEU A 54 12.41 21.22 17.67
CA LEU A 54 11.29 20.76 16.85
C LEU A 54 11.25 21.46 15.48
N GLY A 55 11.47 22.78 15.45
CA GLY A 55 11.54 23.56 14.22
C GLY A 55 12.70 23.15 13.31
N LYS A 56 13.83 22.76 13.92
CA LYS A 56 15.00 22.23 13.21
C LYS A 56 14.72 20.86 12.60
N HIS A 57 14.15 19.92 13.36
CA HIS A 57 13.81 18.58 12.87
C HIS A 57 12.80 18.61 11.71
N ARG A 58 11.83 19.53 11.75
CA ARG A 58 10.87 19.76 10.66
C ARG A 58 11.55 20.27 9.38
N THR A 59 12.51 21.18 9.53
CA THR A 59 13.27 21.74 8.42
C THR A 59 14.19 20.69 7.80
N ASP A 60 14.79 19.84 8.64
CA ASP A 60 15.65 18.73 8.21
C ASP A 60 14.84 17.64 7.48
N MET A 61 13.63 17.32 7.92
CA MET A 61 12.73 16.38 7.22
C MET A 61 12.30 16.89 5.84
N ILE A 62 11.92 18.17 5.74
CA ILE A 62 11.51 18.79 4.46
C ILE A 62 12.71 18.87 3.52
N ALA A 63 13.89 19.24 4.02
CA ALA A 63 15.12 19.25 3.24
C ALA A 63 15.52 17.83 2.79
N ALA A 64 15.35 16.82 3.64
CA ALA A 64 15.55 15.42 3.27
C ALA A 64 14.56 14.98 2.19
N CYS A 65 13.26 15.26 2.33
CA CYS A 65 12.26 14.91 1.31
C CYS A 65 12.52 15.61 -0.04
N LEU A 66 12.94 16.87 -0.02
CA LEU A 66 13.31 17.63 -1.23
C LEU A 66 14.62 17.13 -1.87
N ALA A 67 15.60 16.71 -1.07
CA ALA A 67 16.83 16.07 -1.55
C ALA A 67 16.58 14.63 -2.07
N LEU A 68 15.63 13.90 -1.48
CA LEU A 68 15.22 12.55 -1.87
C LEU A 68 14.46 12.52 -3.21
N LEU A 69 13.63 13.54 -3.46
CA LEU A 69 13.02 13.76 -4.77
C LEU A 69 14.04 14.10 -5.86
N GLN A 70 15.24 14.57 -5.48
CA GLN A 70 16.29 14.97 -6.41
C GLN A 70 17.36 13.89 -6.67
N CYS A 71 17.58 12.90 -5.79
CA CYS A 71 18.78 12.04 -5.89
C CYS A 71 18.67 10.51 -5.62
N GLY A 72 17.55 9.91 -5.19
CA GLY A 72 17.66 8.56 -4.54
C GLY A 72 16.63 7.47 -4.88
N TRP A 73 15.70 7.67 -5.81
CA TRP A 73 14.67 6.64 -6.09
C TRP A 73 15.09 5.62 -7.15
N GLN A 74 16.15 5.87 -7.91
CA GLN A 74 16.57 5.02 -9.04
C GLN A 74 17.36 3.76 -8.63
N ASP A 75 17.97 3.75 -7.44
CA ASP A 75 18.89 2.69 -6.99
C ASP A 75 18.39 1.90 -5.77
N GLY A 76 17.17 2.16 -5.30
CA GLY A 76 16.57 1.50 -4.14
C GLY A 76 17.09 1.99 -2.78
N SER A 77 18.03 2.94 -2.73
CA SER A 77 18.57 3.48 -1.47
C SER A 77 17.49 4.14 -0.60
N LEU A 78 16.59 4.90 -1.22
CA LEU A 78 15.43 5.50 -0.55
C LEU A 78 14.52 4.43 0.08
N ILE A 79 14.18 3.39 -0.68
CA ILE A 79 13.29 2.33 -0.23
C ILE A 79 13.91 1.62 0.97
N ASN A 80 15.22 1.32 0.90
CA ASN A 80 15.96 0.72 2.00
C ASN A 80 15.97 1.61 3.24
N GLY A 81 16.23 2.91 3.10
CA GLY A 81 16.19 3.85 4.23
C GLY A 81 14.81 3.94 4.88
N LEU A 82 13.72 3.89 4.10
CA LEU A 82 12.36 3.87 4.64
C LEU A 82 12.04 2.56 5.37
N LEU A 83 12.49 1.42 4.84
CA LEU A 83 12.37 0.12 5.51
C LEU A 83 13.17 0.11 6.83
N ASP A 84 14.38 0.66 6.83
CA ASP A 84 15.22 0.77 8.04
C ASP A 84 14.55 1.65 9.11
N ILE A 85 13.88 2.74 8.69
CA ILE A 85 13.08 3.57 9.61
C ILE A 85 11.98 2.73 10.24
N VAL A 86 11.20 1.99 9.43
CA VAL A 86 10.13 1.11 9.93
C VAL A 86 10.67 0.09 10.92
N ASP A 87 11.79 -0.57 10.61
CA ASP A 87 12.43 -1.53 11.51
C ASP A 87 12.84 -0.87 12.83
N SER A 88 13.37 0.36 12.79
CA SER A 88 13.85 1.07 13.97
C SER A 88 12.75 1.65 14.87
N THR A 89 11.56 1.96 14.33
CA THR A 89 10.47 2.64 15.05
C THR A 89 9.22 1.77 15.27
N CYS A 90 9.20 0.54 14.77
CA CYS A 90 8.03 -0.36 14.83
C CYS A 90 7.47 -0.60 16.24
N TYR A 91 8.32 -0.58 17.26
CA TYR A 91 7.95 -0.80 18.66
C TYR A 91 7.87 0.49 19.46
N ASP A 92 8.00 1.65 18.81
CA ASP A 92 7.80 2.92 19.48
C ASP A 92 6.33 3.03 19.93
N PRO A 93 6.06 3.49 21.17
CA PRO A 93 4.69 3.69 21.64
C PRO A 93 3.91 4.71 20.79
N ASN A 94 4.64 5.60 20.11
CA ASN A 94 4.10 6.52 19.13
C ASN A 94 4.39 6.00 17.71
N ASP A 95 3.37 5.42 17.08
CA ASP A 95 3.47 4.76 15.77
C ASP A 95 3.46 5.72 14.57
N GLU A 96 3.48 7.04 14.80
CA GLU A 96 3.40 8.07 13.76
C GLU A 96 4.52 7.96 12.72
N ILE A 97 5.77 7.74 13.14
CA ILE A 97 6.93 7.68 12.25
C ILE A 97 6.86 6.41 11.39
N THR A 98 6.57 5.28 12.02
CA THR A 98 6.36 3.99 11.34
C THR A 98 5.27 4.11 10.29
N ASN A 99 4.11 4.66 10.67
CA ASN A 99 2.98 4.84 9.78
C ASN A 99 3.29 5.82 8.64
N ALA A 100 4.01 6.90 8.91
CA ALA A 100 4.45 7.84 7.88
C ALA A 100 5.37 7.19 6.85
N ALA A 101 6.36 6.41 7.30
CA ALA A 101 7.29 5.70 6.43
C ALA A 101 6.55 4.68 5.55
N ILE A 102 5.61 3.91 6.12
CA ILE A 102 4.80 2.95 5.37
C ILE A 102 3.90 3.66 4.35
N ARG A 103 3.21 4.74 4.73
CA ARG A 103 2.37 5.52 3.79
C ARG A 103 3.18 6.08 2.63
N LEU A 104 4.42 6.52 2.88
CA LEU A 104 5.31 6.99 1.82
C LEU A 104 5.75 5.85 0.88
N LEU A 105 6.12 4.69 1.43
CA LEU A 105 6.42 3.49 0.63
C LEU A 105 5.23 3.10 -0.26
N VAL A 106 4.02 3.11 0.29
CA VAL A 106 2.78 2.81 -0.42
C VAL A 106 2.50 3.84 -1.53
N ALA A 107 2.69 5.13 -1.28
CA ALA A 107 2.50 6.16 -2.29
C ALA A 107 3.54 6.06 -3.43
N LEU A 108 4.81 5.80 -3.08
CA LEU A 108 5.86 5.57 -4.08
C LEU A 108 5.55 4.35 -4.96
N HIS A 109 5.03 3.28 -4.37
CA HIS A 109 4.57 2.09 -5.11
C HIS A 109 3.48 2.45 -6.12
N HIS A 110 2.45 3.17 -5.68
CA HIS A 110 1.36 3.58 -6.55
C HIS A 110 1.86 4.45 -7.72
N MET A 111 2.74 5.41 -7.44
CA MET A 111 3.35 6.25 -8.48
C MET A 111 4.13 5.42 -9.50
N LEU A 112 4.92 4.44 -9.04
CA LEU A 112 5.70 3.57 -9.93
C LEU A 112 4.83 2.70 -10.84
N ILE A 113 3.65 2.28 -10.37
CA ILE A 113 2.68 1.53 -11.19
C ILE A 113 1.96 2.43 -12.20
N GLN A 114 1.46 3.59 -11.76
CA GLN A 114 0.62 4.46 -12.59
C GLN A 114 1.38 5.15 -13.72
N HIS A 115 2.67 5.46 -13.52
CA HIS A 115 3.42 6.31 -14.45
C HIS A 115 4.03 5.62 -15.67
N ASP A 116 3.85 4.31 -15.82
CA ASP A 116 4.31 3.45 -16.92
C ASP A 116 5.82 3.55 -17.27
N ARG A 117 6.41 2.40 -17.54
CA ARG A 117 7.85 2.06 -17.43
C ARG A 117 8.82 2.79 -18.38
N THR A 118 8.34 3.79 -19.11
CA THR A 118 9.11 4.53 -20.13
C THR A 118 9.41 5.98 -19.77
N ARG A 119 8.64 6.64 -18.88
CA ARG A 119 8.85 8.07 -18.56
C ARG A 119 9.86 8.33 -17.44
N LEU A 120 10.04 7.38 -16.53
CA LEU A 120 11.01 7.46 -15.43
C LEU A 120 12.33 6.74 -15.76
N GLY A 121 12.52 6.22 -16.98
CA GLY A 121 13.72 5.43 -17.33
C GLY A 121 13.87 4.12 -16.53
N ILE A 122 12.80 3.64 -15.88
CA ILE A 122 12.82 2.44 -15.03
C ILE A 122 12.55 1.20 -15.88
N LEU A 123 13.61 0.62 -16.42
CA LEU A 123 13.58 -0.72 -17.02
C LEU A 123 13.72 -1.86 -16.00
N SER A 124 13.72 -1.56 -14.71
CA SER A 124 13.74 -2.59 -13.67
C SER A 124 12.34 -2.84 -13.11
N ASP A 125 12.14 -4.03 -12.58
CA ASP A 125 10.98 -4.43 -11.81
C ASP A 125 10.60 -3.41 -10.73
N ASN A 126 9.34 -3.43 -10.28
CA ASN A 126 8.84 -2.57 -9.21
C ASN A 126 9.86 -2.55 -8.07
N LEU A 127 10.60 -1.43 -7.93
CA LEU A 127 11.79 -1.36 -7.09
C LEU A 127 11.46 -1.71 -5.64
N ILE A 128 10.25 -1.37 -5.19
CA ILE A 128 9.77 -1.71 -3.85
C ILE A 128 9.66 -3.23 -3.70
N LEU A 129 9.04 -3.92 -4.65
CA LEU A 129 9.00 -5.39 -4.64
C LEU A 129 10.41 -5.99 -4.76
N GLY A 130 11.29 -5.37 -5.55
CA GLY A 130 12.67 -5.79 -5.72
C GLY A 130 13.50 -5.70 -4.43
N GLU A 131 13.38 -4.60 -3.69
CA GLU A 131 14.05 -4.42 -2.40
C GLU A 131 13.46 -5.36 -1.34
N LEU A 132 12.13 -5.48 -1.25
CA LEU A 132 11.47 -6.42 -0.34
C LEU A 132 11.94 -7.86 -0.61
N ALA A 133 12.04 -8.26 -1.88
CA ALA A 133 12.50 -9.59 -2.26
C ALA A 133 13.99 -9.83 -1.98
N ARG A 134 14.82 -8.76 -1.99
CA ARG A 134 16.23 -8.83 -1.60
C ARG A 134 16.45 -8.84 -0.08
N ARG A 135 15.43 -8.45 0.70
CA ARG A 135 15.48 -8.29 2.16
C ARG A 135 14.45 -9.13 2.94
N PRO A 136 14.18 -10.41 2.59
CA PRO A 136 13.02 -11.15 3.10
C PRO A 136 13.03 -11.43 4.61
N GLU A 137 14.20 -11.40 5.26
CA GLU A 137 14.32 -11.55 6.72
C GLU A 137 14.32 -10.21 7.43
N SER A 138 14.97 -9.19 6.86
CA SER A 138 15.11 -7.87 7.48
C SER A 138 13.87 -6.99 7.31
N SER A 139 13.09 -7.14 6.25
CA SER A 139 11.90 -6.30 6.04
C SER A 139 10.64 -6.88 6.69
N ARG A 140 10.70 -7.97 7.45
CA ARG A 140 9.50 -8.64 7.98
C ARG A 140 8.68 -7.74 8.89
N THR A 141 9.33 -6.89 9.67
CA THR A 141 8.70 -5.85 10.50
C THR A 141 7.80 -4.95 9.67
N PHE A 142 8.23 -4.58 8.46
CA PHE A 142 7.39 -3.82 7.54
C PHE A 142 6.09 -4.56 7.21
N GLY A 143 6.13 -5.89 7.01
CA GLY A 143 4.93 -6.67 6.76
C GLY A 143 3.93 -6.59 7.92
N GLU A 144 4.40 -6.81 9.14
CA GLU A 144 3.59 -6.74 10.37
C GLU A 144 2.98 -5.34 10.55
N CYS A 145 3.80 -4.29 10.51
CA CYS A 145 3.35 -2.91 10.67
C CYS A 145 2.44 -2.47 9.52
N PHE A 146 2.65 -2.98 8.30
CA PHE A 146 1.80 -2.70 7.14
C PHE A 146 0.40 -3.29 7.33
N VAL A 147 0.29 -4.54 7.78
CA VAL A 147 -1.02 -5.16 8.07
C VAL A 147 -1.74 -4.39 9.18
N PHE A 148 -1.01 -3.97 10.22
CA PHE A 148 -1.56 -3.14 11.30
C PHE A 148 -2.08 -1.79 10.77
N LEU A 149 -1.29 -1.08 9.96
CA LEU A 149 -1.71 0.18 9.33
C LEU A 149 -2.97 -0.04 8.48
N LEU A 150 -2.96 -1.06 7.60
CA LEU A 150 -4.10 -1.35 6.72
C LEU A 150 -5.39 -1.63 7.51
N ASN A 151 -5.29 -2.31 8.65
CA ASN A 151 -6.42 -2.54 9.55
C ASN A 151 -6.96 -1.22 10.14
N ARG A 152 -6.06 -0.32 10.57
CA ARG A 152 -6.42 0.95 11.21
C ARG A 152 -7.00 1.98 10.24
N GLU A 153 -6.43 2.09 9.05
CA GLU A 153 -6.96 2.97 7.98
C GLU A 153 -8.32 2.46 7.43
N GLY A 154 -8.79 1.30 7.92
CA GLY A 154 -10.10 0.72 7.64
C GLY A 154 -11.26 1.25 8.47
N GLU A 155 -11.01 2.00 9.55
CA GLU A 155 -12.06 2.48 10.46
C GLU A 155 -12.93 3.56 9.80
N PRO A 156 -14.26 3.34 9.69
CA PRO A 156 -15.15 4.24 9.00
C PRO A 156 -15.63 5.31 9.98
N TYR A 157 -15.35 6.55 9.62
CA TYR A 157 -16.25 7.70 9.78
C TYR A 157 -15.75 8.86 10.66
N PRO A 158 -15.77 10.10 10.13
CA PRO A 158 -16.03 10.41 8.72
C PRO A 158 -14.85 9.94 7.85
N ALA A 159 -15.13 9.06 6.89
CA ALA A 159 -14.14 8.65 5.89
C ALA A 159 -13.84 9.89 5.05
N ASN A 160 -12.68 10.49 5.27
CA ASN A 160 -12.20 11.56 4.39
C ASN A 160 -11.61 10.91 3.13
N VAL A 161 -11.59 11.66 2.04
CA VAL A 161 -11.06 11.20 0.73
C VAL A 161 -9.62 10.69 0.86
N TYR A 162 -8.87 11.25 1.81
CA TYR A 162 -7.49 10.85 2.11
C TYR A 162 -7.40 9.39 2.59
N ASN A 163 -8.22 8.98 3.58
CA ASN A 163 -8.20 7.61 4.12
C ASN A 163 -8.58 6.59 3.04
N ILE A 164 -9.54 6.92 2.17
CA ILE A 164 -9.94 6.06 1.04
C ILE A 164 -8.77 5.88 0.06
N ALA A 165 -8.06 6.96 -0.26
CA ALA A 165 -6.91 6.92 -1.17
C ALA A 165 -5.74 6.11 -0.57
N ILE A 166 -5.39 6.34 0.70
CA ILE A 166 -4.35 5.55 1.40
C ILE A 166 -4.72 4.07 1.39
N LYS A 167 -5.97 3.74 1.73
CA LYS A 167 -6.46 2.36 1.73
C LYS A 167 -6.37 1.72 0.35
N PHE A 168 -6.77 2.44 -0.70
CA PHE A 168 -6.61 1.97 -2.08
C PHE A 168 -5.16 1.62 -2.38
N MET A 169 -4.23 2.54 -2.14
CA MET A 169 -2.80 2.34 -2.42
C MET A 169 -2.21 1.20 -1.58
N CYS A 170 -2.62 1.06 -0.30
CA CYS A 170 -2.20 -0.07 0.52
C CYS A 170 -2.67 -1.40 -0.09
N VAL A 171 -3.94 -1.50 -0.48
CA VAL A 171 -4.45 -2.74 -1.11
C VAL A 171 -3.76 -2.98 -2.47
N GLU A 172 -3.38 -1.93 -3.21
CA GLU A 172 -2.64 -2.06 -4.48
C GLU A 172 -1.22 -2.62 -4.26
N LEU A 173 -0.52 -2.16 -3.22
CA LEU A 173 0.77 -2.71 -2.80
C LEU A 173 0.62 -4.17 -2.35
N LEU A 174 -0.39 -4.46 -1.52
CA LEU A 174 -0.67 -5.83 -1.06
C LEU A 174 -0.90 -6.77 -2.25
N TRP A 175 -1.75 -6.38 -3.19
CA TRP A 175 -1.99 -7.13 -4.41
C TRP A 175 -0.70 -7.39 -5.18
N SER A 176 0.15 -6.37 -5.33
CA SER A 176 1.43 -6.47 -6.02
C SER A 176 2.42 -7.42 -5.34
N ILE A 177 2.49 -7.39 -4.00
CA ILE A 177 3.30 -8.32 -3.20
C ILE A 177 2.82 -9.76 -3.43
N LEU A 178 1.52 -10.00 -3.32
CA LEU A 178 0.93 -11.35 -3.47
C LEU A 178 1.10 -11.94 -4.87
N GLN A 179 1.11 -11.09 -5.91
CA GLN A 179 1.34 -11.53 -7.29
C GLN A 179 2.81 -11.80 -7.61
N SER A 180 3.73 -11.25 -6.83
CA SER A 180 5.17 -11.45 -7.04
C SER A 180 5.56 -12.83 -6.49
N PRO A 181 5.99 -13.80 -7.32
CA PRO A 181 6.36 -15.14 -6.86
C PRO A 181 7.38 -15.17 -5.70
N PRO A 182 8.45 -14.35 -5.66
CA PRO A 182 9.38 -14.35 -4.53
C PRO A 182 8.77 -13.80 -3.23
N LEU A 183 7.63 -13.11 -3.29
CA LEU A 183 6.98 -12.47 -2.16
C LEU A 183 5.58 -13.04 -1.85
N SER A 184 5.13 -14.07 -2.56
CA SER A 184 3.75 -14.53 -2.42
C SER A 184 3.45 -15.03 -1.00
N ASN A 185 4.46 -15.57 -0.29
CA ASN A 185 4.38 -15.95 1.12
C ASN A 185 5.15 -14.99 2.04
N TYR A 186 5.23 -13.71 1.68
CA TYR A 186 5.94 -12.68 2.47
C TYR A 186 5.32 -12.46 3.87
N PHE A 187 3.98 -12.48 3.95
CA PHE A 187 3.26 -12.30 5.21
C PHE A 187 3.20 -13.60 6.01
N TYR A 188 3.39 -13.50 7.33
CA TYR A 188 3.21 -14.63 8.24
C TYR A 188 1.78 -15.16 8.23
N ASP A 189 1.59 -16.39 8.69
CA ASP A 189 0.26 -17.04 8.74
C ASP A 189 -0.76 -16.21 9.52
N ASN A 190 -0.35 -15.61 10.64
CA ASN A 190 -1.24 -14.77 11.46
C ASN A 190 -1.65 -13.49 10.71
N ASP A 191 -0.69 -12.81 10.10
CA ASP A 191 -0.95 -11.60 9.31
C ASP A 191 -1.84 -11.92 8.11
N ARG A 192 -1.61 -13.06 7.44
CA ARG A 192 -2.46 -13.52 6.34
C ARG A 192 -3.91 -13.72 6.78
N ASN A 193 -4.14 -14.24 7.99
CA ASN A 193 -5.49 -14.39 8.54
C ASN A 193 -6.14 -13.03 8.81
N VAL A 194 -5.38 -12.06 9.33
CA VAL A 194 -5.83 -10.68 9.52
C VAL A 194 -6.13 -10.01 8.17
N LEU A 195 -5.29 -10.22 7.15
CA LEU A 195 -5.53 -9.72 5.80
C LEU A 195 -6.82 -10.29 5.18
N VAL A 196 -7.10 -11.58 5.38
CA VAL A 196 -8.39 -12.17 4.98
C VAL A 196 -9.56 -11.47 5.66
N ASP A 197 -9.45 -11.19 6.96
CA ASP A 197 -10.49 -10.49 7.72
C ASP A 197 -10.75 -9.08 7.17
N ILE A 198 -9.68 -8.31 6.97
CA ILE A 198 -9.71 -6.96 6.39
C ILE A 198 -10.35 -6.99 4.99
N LEU A 199 -9.92 -7.90 4.12
CA LEU A 199 -10.44 -7.99 2.76
C LEU A 199 -11.92 -8.40 2.74
N LEU A 200 -12.33 -9.37 3.56
CA LEU A 200 -13.73 -9.76 3.67
C LEU A 200 -14.61 -8.60 4.13
N GLN A 201 -14.17 -7.87 5.16
CA GLN A 201 -14.88 -6.71 5.67
C GLN A 201 -14.99 -5.61 4.61
N ASN A 202 -13.88 -5.27 3.95
CA ASN A 202 -13.88 -4.23 2.92
C ASN A 202 -14.74 -4.59 1.71
N ILE A 203 -14.80 -5.87 1.32
CA ILE A 203 -15.68 -6.25 0.21
C ILE A 203 -17.16 -6.15 0.60
N ALA A 204 -17.50 -6.46 1.86
CA ALA A 204 -18.88 -6.47 2.35
C ALA A 204 -19.43 -5.07 2.70
N ASP A 205 -18.60 -4.20 3.28
CA ASP A 205 -19.04 -2.95 3.90
C ASP A 205 -18.92 -1.72 2.98
N LEU A 206 -18.22 -1.82 1.85
CA LEU A 206 -18.01 -0.69 0.95
C LEU A 206 -19.27 -0.33 0.15
N ALA A 207 -19.70 0.92 0.31
CA ALA A 207 -20.76 1.54 -0.47
C ALA A 207 -20.37 1.66 -1.96
N ASP A 208 -21.38 1.79 -2.84
CA ASP A 208 -21.19 1.73 -4.29
C ASP A 208 -20.31 2.86 -4.87
N ASP A 209 -20.11 3.96 -4.14
CA ASP A 209 -19.21 5.06 -4.48
C ASP A 209 -17.72 4.72 -4.31
N THR A 210 -17.40 3.59 -3.67
CA THR A 210 -16.03 3.07 -3.47
C THR A 210 -15.76 1.77 -4.23
N ASP A 211 -16.46 1.58 -5.36
CA ASP A 211 -16.41 0.38 -6.20
C ASP A 211 -14.99 -0.04 -6.61
N GLN A 212 -14.08 0.93 -6.82
CA GLN A 212 -12.69 0.64 -7.20
C GLN A 212 -11.91 -0.03 -6.06
N VAL A 213 -12.07 0.44 -4.81
CA VAL A 213 -11.44 -0.19 -3.65
C VAL A 213 -12.04 -1.56 -3.42
N ARG A 214 -13.37 -1.69 -3.55
CA ARG A 214 -14.09 -2.97 -3.43
C ARG A 214 -13.58 -3.98 -4.46
N ALA A 215 -13.41 -3.56 -5.71
CA ALA A 215 -12.90 -4.39 -6.81
C ALA A 215 -11.45 -4.81 -6.59
N LEU A 216 -10.61 -3.88 -6.13
CA LEU A 216 -9.21 -4.16 -5.82
C LEU A 216 -9.09 -5.12 -4.63
N CYS A 217 -9.89 -4.96 -3.59
CA CYS A 217 -9.97 -5.91 -2.47
C CYS A 217 -10.36 -7.31 -2.95
N LEU A 218 -11.34 -7.42 -3.86
CA LEU A 218 -11.76 -8.71 -4.41
C LEU A 218 -10.66 -9.39 -5.24
N ASN A 219 -9.94 -8.63 -6.08
CA ASN A 219 -8.76 -9.12 -6.79
C ASN A 219 -7.66 -9.58 -5.83
N THR A 220 -7.44 -8.81 -4.76
CA THR A 220 -6.43 -9.09 -3.73
C THR A 220 -6.76 -10.35 -2.94
N LEU A 221 -8.03 -10.54 -2.59
CA LEU A 221 -8.51 -11.78 -1.98
C LEU A 221 -8.27 -12.97 -2.91
N GLY A 222 -8.53 -12.81 -4.21
CA GLY A 222 -8.23 -13.84 -5.21
C GLY A 222 -6.75 -14.19 -5.28
N ALA A 223 -5.88 -13.19 -5.36
CA ALA A 223 -4.43 -13.37 -5.34
C ALA A 223 -3.95 -14.07 -4.06
N LEU A 224 -4.49 -13.68 -2.91
CA LEU A 224 -4.20 -14.32 -1.61
C LEU A 224 -4.57 -15.81 -1.65
N ILE A 225 -5.75 -16.17 -2.16
CA ILE A 225 -6.20 -17.55 -2.22
C ILE A 225 -5.35 -18.38 -3.19
N CYS A 226 -5.00 -17.82 -4.36
CA CYS A 226 -4.35 -18.57 -5.44
C CYS A 226 -2.82 -18.68 -5.29
N TYR A 227 -2.16 -17.64 -4.77
CA TYR A 227 -0.69 -17.54 -4.84
C TYR A 227 0.02 -17.77 -3.49
N THR A 228 -0.74 -17.92 -2.40
CA THR A 228 -0.19 -18.14 -1.06
C THR A 228 -0.50 -19.54 -0.53
N GLU A 229 0.04 -19.85 0.65
CA GLU A 229 -0.27 -21.08 1.38
C GLU A 229 -1.68 -21.11 2.03
N TYR A 230 -2.56 -20.14 1.74
CA TYR A 230 -3.94 -20.12 2.23
C TYR A 230 -4.67 -21.47 2.09
N ARG A 231 -4.51 -22.16 0.96
CA ARG A 231 -5.13 -23.48 0.69
C ARG A 231 -4.74 -24.59 1.68
N GLN A 232 -3.61 -24.45 2.38
CA GLN A 232 -3.18 -25.43 3.39
C GLN A 232 -3.82 -25.15 4.76
N ARG A 233 -4.09 -23.88 5.06
CA ARG A 233 -4.68 -23.41 6.33
C ARG A 233 -5.75 -22.35 6.02
N PRO A 234 -6.93 -22.75 5.54
CA PRO A 234 -7.88 -21.83 4.94
C PRO A 234 -8.72 -21.09 5.99
N HIS A 235 -8.19 -19.99 6.52
CA HIS A 235 -8.89 -19.14 7.48
C HIS A 235 -10.20 -18.60 6.90
N LYS A 236 -11.30 -18.75 7.68
CA LYS A 236 -12.66 -18.32 7.31
C LYS A 236 -13.15 -18.80 5.93
N LEU A 237 -12.75 -19.99 5.48
CA LEU A 237 -13.13 -20.55 4.18
C LEU A 237 -14.65 -20.48 3.89
N SER A 238 -15.47 -20.80 4.89
CA SER A 238 -16.94 -20.76 4.78
C SER A 238 -17.46 -19.34 4.48
N GLN A 239 -16.87 -18.31 5.09
CA GLN A 239 -17.23 -16.91 4.87
C GLN A 239 -16.76 -16.42 3.50
N VAL A 240 -15.53 -16.76 3.09
CA VAL A 240 -15.01 -16.48 1.75
C VAL A 240 -15.94 -17.05 0.67
N ARG A 241 -16.32 -18.33 0.78
CA ARG A 241 -17.22 -18.98 -0.18
C ARG A 241 -18.61 -18.35 -0.19
N ARG A 242 -19.12 -17.95 0.98
CA ARG A 242 -20.41 -17.29 1.10
C ARG A 242 -20.38 -15.93 0.41
N LEU A 243 -19.39 -15.09 0.71
CA LEU A 243 -19.21 -13.78 0.11
C LEU A 243 -19.14 -13.88 -1.42
N LEU A 244 -18.25 -14.73 -1.96
CA LEU A 244 -18.11 -14.89 -3.42
C LEU A 244 -19.42 -15.33 -4.09
N ARG A 245 -20.22 -16.18 -3.42
CA ARG A 245 -21.53 -16.60 -3.93
C ARG A 245 -22.57 -15.48 -3.84
N GLU A 246 -22.57 -14.71 -2.77
CA GLU A 246 -23.46 -13.55 -2.61
C GLU A 246 -23.19 -12.52 -3.71
N LEU A 247 -21.93 -12.18 -3.97
CA LEU A 247 -21.54 -11.24 -5.04
C LEU A 247 -22.01 -11.67 -6.44
N LEU A 248 -22.24 -12.96 -6.68
CA LEU A 248 -22.79 -13.45 -7.95
C LEU A 248 -24.32 -13.39 -8.04
N ASN A 249 -25.00 -13.37 -6.90
CA ASN A 249 -26.46 -13.46 -6.81
C ASN A 249 -27.11 -12.12 -6.44
N THR A 250 -26.34 -11.15 -5.95
CA THR A 250 -26.87 -9.83 -5.56
C THR A 250 -27.04 -8.91 -6.76
N GLY A 251 -28.26 -8.54 -7.14
CA GLY A 251 -28.49 -7.48 -8.15
C GLY A 251 -28.14 -6.06 -7.69
N ARG A 252 -27.36 -5.92 -6.61
CA ARG A 252 -26.98 -4.64 -5.97
C ARG A 252 -25.61 -4.12 -6.41
N VAL A 253 -24.84 -4.90 -7.16
CA VAL A 253 -23.50 -4.50 -7.62
C VAL A 253 -23.51 -4.22 -9.13
N SER A 254 -22.58 -3.38 -9.58
CA SER A 254 -22.44 -3.04 -10.99
C SER A 254 -22.15 -4.28 -11.86
N SER A 255 -22.53 -4.24 -13.15
CA SER A 255 -22.30 -5.37 -14.07
C SER A 255 -20.82 -5.73 -14.22
N ASP A 256 -19.94 -4.72 -14.20
CA ASP A 256 -18.49 -4.90 -14.25
C ASP A 256 -17.97 -5.61 -12.99
N PHE A 257 -18.47 -5.20 -11.82
CA PHE A 257 -18.12 -5.85 -10.55
C PHE A 257 -18.59 -7.31 -10.51
N HIS A 258 -19.79 -7.60 -11.03
CA HIS A 258 -20.28 -8.97 -11.19
C HIS A 258 -19.37 -9.82 -12.10
N LEU A 259 -18.90 -9.26 -13.22
CA LEU A 259 -17.99 -9.94 -14.13
C LEU A 259 -16.65 -10.22 -13.45
N LEU A 260 -16.14 -9.26 -12.69
CA LEU A 260 -14.93 -9.42 -11.89
C LEU A 260 -15.08 -10.52 -10.85
N ALA A 261 -16.17 -10.54 -10.08
CA ALA A 261 -16.44 -11.57 -9.09
C ALA A 261 -16.49 -12.97 -9.72
N ARG A 262 -17.08 -13.08 -10.91
CA ARG A 262 -17.12 -14.33 -11.66
C ARG A 262 -15.73 -14.78 -12.11
N LYS A 263 -14.92 -13.84 -12.61
CA LYS A 263 -13.52 -14.09 -12.99
C LYS A 263 -12.72 -14.59 -11.78
N VAL A 264 -12.74 -13.85 -10.67
CA VAL A 264 -12.01 -14.21 -9.44
C VAL A 264 -12.44 -15.57 -8.90
N LEU A 265 -13.75 -15.87 -8.88
CA LEU A 265 -14.21 -17.19 -8.46
C LEU A 265 -13.70 -18.30 -9.41
N GLY A 266 -13.71 -18.06 -10.72
CA GLY A 266 -13.15 -18.97 -11.70
C GLY A 266 -11.67 -19.24 -11.43
N ASP A 267 -10.88 -18.17 -11.31
CA ASP A 267 -9.44 -18.22 -11.03
C ASP A 267 -9.15 -18.97 -9.71
N CYS A 268 -10.00 -18.83 -8.69
CA CYS A 268 -9.83 -19.46 -7.37
C CYS A 268 -10.41 -20.87 -7.24
N THR A 269 -11.08 -21.42 -8.27
CA THR A 269 -11.88 -22.65 -8.13
C THR A 269 -11.05 -23.84 -7.64
N GLU A 270 -9.87 -24.05 -8.22
CA GLU A 270 -8.98 -25.15 -7.85
C GLU A 270 -8.42 -24.98 -6.43
N ALA A 271 -7.94 -23.79 -6.10
CA ALA A 271 -7.40 -23.46 -4.78
C ALA A 271 -8.45 -23.61 -3.67
N LEU A 272 -9.71 -23.18 -3.91
CA LEU A 272 -10.82 -23.35 -2.97
C LEU A 272 -11.26 -24.80 -2.81
N ALA A 273 -11.16 -25.61 -3.87
CA ALA A 273 -11.43 -27.04 -3.81
C ALA A 273 -10.34 -27.77 -2.99
N GLU A 274 -9.07 -27.37 -3.15
CA GLU A 274 -7.96 -27.87 -2.35
C GLU A 274 -8.10 -27.49 -0.88
N ALA A 275 -8.40 -26.22 -0.59
CA ALA A 275 -8.68 -25.72 0.74
C ALA A 275 -9.77 -26.54 1.46
N SER A 276 -10.84 -26.89 0.75
CA SER A 276 -11.95 -27.68 1.30
C SER A 276 -11.53 -29.11 1.71
N ARG A 277 -10.49 -29.67 1.10
CA ARG A 277 -9.95 -30.98 1.48
C ARG A 277 -9.17 -30.92 2.79
N HIS A 278 -8.50 -29.80 3.05
CA HIS A 278 -7.72 -29.57 4.27
C HIS A 278 -8.56 -29.05 5.45
N ASP A 279 -9.67 -28.36 5.18
CA ASP A 279 -10.63 -27.87 6.19
C ASP A 279 -11.57 -28.98 6.72
N ALA A 280 -11.61 -30.14 6.05
CA ALA A 280 -12.37 -31.28 6.54
C ALA A 280 -11.73 -31.78 7.84
N PRO A 281 -12.48 -31.86 8.97
CA PRO A 281 -11.93 -32.39 10.20
C PRO A 281 -11.42 -33.80 9.93
N SER A 282 -10.17 -34.06 10.31
CA SER A 282 -9.58 -35.39 10.35
C SER A 282 -10.58 -36.32 11.02
N ARG A 283 -11.33 -37.10 10.23
CA ARG A 283 -12.25 -38.09 10.77
C ARG A 283 -11.40 -39.16 11.44
N ALA A 284 -11.28 -39.05 12.76
CA ALA A 284 -10.84 -40.11 13.66
C ALA A 284 -12.01 -40.41 14.62
#